data_AF-A0A418V3D7-F1
#
_entry.id   AF-A0A418V3D7-F1
#
_cell.length_a   1.000
_cell.length_b   1.000
_cell.length_c   1.000
_cell.angle_alpha   90.00
_cell.angle_beta   90.00
_cell.angle_gamma   90.00
#
_symmetry.space_group_name_H-M   'P 1'
#
loop_
_entity.id
_entity.type
_entity.pdbx_description
1 polymer ?
#
loop_
_entity_poly.entity_id
_entity_poly.type
_entity_poly.pdbx_seq_one_letter_code
_entity_poly.pdbx_strand_id
1 'polypeptide(L)'
;MLYTPDERVRRDATKWTLVQGILAPVQFLIFLISLGLVLRYLWTGDGYTVATASVVIKTLVLYTIMITGAIWEKEVFGCYLFAPAFFWEDVFSFLVLALHTAYLVMLFAGLGDPRQQMLVALAAYATYVVNATQFVLKLRAARRDERLAAEGAAHISGSRA
;
A
#
# COMPACT_ATOMS: atom_id res chain seq x y z
N MET A 1 -3.56 0.04 -20.73
CA MET A 1 -4.81 0.41 -20.05
C MET A 1 -4.88 -0.40 -18.76
N LEU A 2 -5.12 0.23 -17.60
CA LEU A 2 -5.08 -0.44 -16.28
C LEU A 2 -6.18 -1.50 -16.10
N TYR A 3 -7.28 -1.36 -16.85
CA TYR A 3 -8.45 -2.22 -16.80
C TYR A 3 -8.99 -2.45 -18.23
N THR A 4 -9.57 -3.61 -18.49
CA THR A 4 -10.50 -3.84 -19.60
C THR A 4 -11.85 -3.14 -19.34
N PRO A 5 -12.73 -2.98 -20.35
CA PRO A 5 -14.08 -2.43 -20.13
C PRO A 5 -14.86 -3.17 -19.04
N ASP A 6 -14.83 -4.50 -19.04
CA ASP A 6 -15.55 -5.31 -18.06
C ASP A 6 -14.94 -5.19 -16.65
N GLU A 7 -13.60 -5.13 -16.56
CA GLU A 7 -12.91 -4.88 -15.28
C GLU A 7 -13.25 -3.52 -14.69
N ARG A 8 -13.41 -2.47 -15.52
CA ARG A 8 -13.86 -1.16 -15.05
C ARG A 8 -15.26 -1.24 -14.45
N VAL A 9 -16.18 -1.91 -15.12
CA VAL A 9 -17.55 -2.09 -14.61
C VAL A 9 -17.54 -2.82 -13.26
N ARG A 10 -16.73 -3.89 -13.13
CA ARG A 10 -16.59 -4.61 -11.85
C ARG A 10 -15.96 -3.73 -10.75
N ARG A 11 -14.91 -2.98 -11.08
CA ARG A 11 -14.25 -2.03 -10.16
C ARG A 11 -15.22 -0.96 -9.64
N ASP A 12 -16.06 -0.42 -10.53
CA ASP A 12 -16.99 0.64 -10.20
C ASP A 12 -18.20 0.13 -9.41
N ALA A 13 -18.54 -1.16 -9.57
CA ALA A 13 -19.63 -1.81 -8.84
C ALA A 13 -19.22 -2.28 -7.43
N THR A 14 -17.94 -2.56 -7.18
CA THR A 14 -17.50 -3.09 -5.89
C THR A 14 -17.27 -2.00 -4.83
N LYS A 15 -17.76 -2.25 -3.61
CA LYS A 15 -17.50 -1.40 -2.44
C LYS A 15 -16.03 -1.40 -2.01
N TRP A 16 -15.26 -2.43 -2.41
CA TRP A 16 -13.88 -2.56 -1.96
C TRP A 16 -12.96 -1.47 -2.53
N THR A 17 -13.32 -0.88 -3.68
CA THR A 17 -12.61 0.30 -4.22
C THR A 17 -12.63 1.46 -3.22
N LEU A 18 -13.79 1.71 -2.58
CA LEU A 18 -13.90 2.72 -1.53
C LEU A 18 -13.12 2.34 -0.27
N VAL A 19 -13.21 1.07 0.15
CA VAL A 19 -12.46 0.56 1.30
C VAL A 19 -10.96 0.77 1.11
N GLN A 20 -10.41 0.41 -0.06
CA GLN A 20 -8.99 0.66 -0.38
C GLN A 20 -8.67 2.16 -0.43
N GLY A 21 -9.58 2.96 -1.01
CA GLY A 21 -9.43 4.42 -1.06
C GLY A 21 -9.35 5.10 0.31
N ILE A 22 -9.92 4.50 1.35
CA ILE A 22 -9.83 4.97 2.74
C ILE A 22 -8.63 4.34 3.46
N LEU A 23 -8.44 3.03 3.34
CA LEU A 23 -7.37 2.32 4.04
C LEU A 23 -5.98 2.76 3.58
N ALA A 24 -5.78 3.06 2.31
CA ALA A 24 -4.46 3.47 1.80
C ALA A 24 -3.97 4.80 2.44
N PRO A 25 -4.74 5.90 2.46
CA PRO A 25 -4.37 7.12 3.19
C PRO A 25 -4.16 6.91 4.70
N VAL A 26 -5.05 6.14 5.34
CA VAL A 26 -4.92 5.82 6.78
C VAL A 26 -3.63 5.07 7.05
N GLN A 27 -3.30 4.08 6.23
CA GLN A 27 -2.09 3.29 6.35
C GLN A 27 -0.83 4.14 6.13
N PHE A 28 -0.89 5.13 5.24
CA PHE A 28 0.19 6.09 5.04
C PHE A 28 0.39 7.02 6.25
N LEU A 29 -0.69 7.48 6.89
CA LEU A 29 -0.59 8.28 8.11
C LEU A 29 0.01 7.46 9.27
N ILE A 30 -0.47 6.23 9.46
CA ILE A 30 0.07 5.30 10.48
C ILE A 30 1.56 5.03 10.21
N PHE A 31 1.96 4.88 8.95
CA PHE A 31 3.36 4.78 8.55
C PHE A 31 4.18 5.98 9.03
N LEU A 32 3.76 7.22 8.75
CA LEU A 32 4.52 8.42 9.14
C LEU A 32 4.67 8.54 10.66
N ILE A 33 3.58 8.29 11.40
CA ILE A 33 3.61 8.31 12.87
C ILE A 33 4.58 7.27 13.39
N SER A 34 4.48 6.03 12.92
CA SER A 34 5.33 4.94 13.37
C SER A 34 6.81 5.17 12.99
N LEU A 35 7.08 5.68 11.80
CA LEU A 35 8.44 6.06 11.38
C LEU A 35 9.05 7.09 12.31
N GLY A 36 8.30 8.15 12.66
CA GLY A 36 8.77 9.18 13.59
C GLY A 36 9.10 8.62 14.98
N LEU A 37 8.27 7.70 15.49
CA LEU A 37 8.50 7.05 16.78
C LEU A 37 9.72 6.12 16.76
N VAL A 38 9.87 5.31 15.71
CA VAL A 38 11.03 4.42 15.53
C VAL A 38 12.33 5.23 15.43
N LEU A 39 12.34 6.30 14.64
CA LEU A 39 13.51 7.18 14.49
C LEU A 39 13.85 7.89 15.81
N ARG A 40 12.84 8.39 16.54
CA ARG A 40 13.04 8.98 17.87
C ARG A 40 13.71 8.01 18.82
N TYR A 41 13.23 6.77 18.89
CA TYR A 41 13.82 5.74 19.73
C TYR A 41 15.27 5.45 19.33
N LEU A 42 15.55 5.27 18.03
CA LEU A 42 16.90 4.97 17.55
C LEU A 42 17.89 6.11 17.77
N TRP A 43 17.41 7.36 17.82
CA TRP A 43 18.24 8.54 18.04
C TRP A 43 18.49 8.82 19.53
N THR A 44 17.47 8.66 20.37
CA THR A 44 17.50 9.10 21.78
C THR A 44 17.66 7.95 22.78
N GLY A 45 17.30 6.73 22.39
CA GLY A 45 17.13 5.59 23.30
C GLY A 45 15.77 5.55 24.01
N ASP A 46 14.97 6.63 23.95
CA ASP A 46 13.71 6.75 24.67
C ASP A 46 12.49 6.35 23.83
N GLY A 47 11.43 5.89 24.50
CA GLY A 47 10.14 5.64 23.85
C GLY A 47 10.02 4.30 23.13
N TYR A 48 10.89 3.33 23.46
CA TYR A 48 10.86 1.97 22.89
C TYR A 48 9.46 1.36 22.87
N THR A 49 8.75 1.36 24.01
CA THR A 49 7.42 0.77 24.13
C THR A 49 6.41 1.39 23.16
N VAL A 50 6.45 2.71 22.98
CA VAL A 50 5.53 3.43 22.09
C VAL A 50 5.88 3.15 20.62
N ALA A 51 7.17 3.09 20.27
CA ALA A 51 7.62 2.69 18.94
C ALA A 51 7.24 1.23 18.61
N THR A 52 7.42 0.31 19.55
CA THR A 52 7.00 -1.09 19.39
C THR A 52 5.49 -1.19 19.19
N ALA A 53 4.70 -0.51 20.03
CA ALA A 53 3.25 -0.49 19.89
C ALA A 53 2.81 0.07 18.54
N SER A 54 3.45 1.14 18.05
CA SER A 54 3.11 1.71 16.75
C SER A 54 3.43 0.77 15.59
N VAL A 55 4.55 0.02 15.66
CA VAL A 55 4.89 -1.00 14.65
C VAL A 55 3.84 -2.12 14.65
N VAL A 56 3.45 -2.62 15.83
CA VAL A 56 2.41 -3.67 15.96
C VAL A 56 1.08 -3.20 15.39
N ILE A 57 0.60 -2.00 15.78
CA ILE A 57 -0.64 -1.42 15.26
C ILE A 57 -0.58 -1.28 13.74
N LYS A 58 0.55 -0.76 13.21
CA LYS A 58 0.77 -0.65 11.77
C LYS A 58 0.70 -2.01 11.06
N THR A 59 1.27 -3.07 11.66
CA THR A 59 1.22 -4.42 11.09
C THR A 59 -0.21 -4.96 11.03
N LEU A 60 -1.03 -4.74 12.07
CA LEU A 60 -2.43 -5.17 12.07
C LEU A 60 -3.26 -4.44 10.99
N VAL A 61 -3.02 -3.15 10.80
CA VAL A 61 -3.66 -2.40 9.71
C VAL A 61 -3.12 -2.83 8.34
N LEU A 62 -1.84 -3.19 8.25
CA LEU A 62 -1.25 -3.77 7.03
C LEU A 62 -1.93 -5.09 6.64
N TYR A 63 -2.18 -5.99 7.60
CA TYR A 63 -2.92 -7.22 7.33
C TYR A 63 -4.34 -6.92 6.85
N THR A 64 -5.00 -5.93 7.46
CA THR A 64 -6.35 -5.53 7.07
C THR A 64 -6.40 -5.04 5.62
N ILE A 65 -5.52 -4.12 5.22
CA ILE A 65 -5.50 -3.58 3.86
C ILE A 65 -5.09 -4.66 2.84
N MET A 66 -4.18 -5.57 3.20
CA MET A 66 -3.77 -6.68 2.34
C MET A 66 -4.92 -7.67 2.08
N ILE A 67 -5.63 -8.09 3.13
CA ILE A 67 -6.76 -9.01 3.00
C ILE A 67 -7.88 -8.38 2.16
N THR A 68 -8.24 -7.14 2.48
CA THR A 68 -9.29 -6.43 1.72
C THR A 68 -8.86 -6.10 0.28
N GLY A 69 -7.57 -5.87 0.04
CA GLY A 69 -7.00 -5.69 -1.30
C GLY A 69 -7.05 -6.97 -2.13
N ALA A 70 -6.72 -8.12 -1.54
CA ALA A 70 -6.83 -9.41 -2.19
C ALA A 70 -8.28 -9.74 -2.58
N ILE A 71 -9.26 -9.39 -1.73
CA ILE A 71 -10.69 -9.55 -2.05
C ILE A 71 -11.09 -8.62 -3.21
N TRP A 72 -10.65 -7.36 -3.17
CA TRP A 72 -10.89 -6.41 -4.26
C TRP A 72 -10.34 -6.95 -5.59
N GLU A 73 -9.10 -7.45 -5.62
CA GLU A 73 -8.51 -8.02 -6.83
C GLU A 73 -9.28 -9.24 -7.35
N LYS A 74 -9.77 -10.09 -6.45
CA LYS A 74 -10.60 -11.22 -6.88
C LYS A 74 -11.90 -10.75 -7.56
N GLU A 75 -12.56 -9.74 -7.01
CA GLU A 75 -13.80 -9.22 -7.59
C GLU A 75 -13.56 -8.51 -8.94
N VAL A 76 -12.42 -7.84 -9.11
CA VAL A 76 -12.11 -7.10 -10.34
C VAL A 76 -11.45 -7.97 -11.39
N PHE A 77 -10.44 -8.77 -11.04
CA PHE A 77 -9.59 -9.53 -11.96
C PHE A 77 -9.82 -11.04 -11.96
N GLY A 78 -10.58 -11.57 -10.99
CA GLY A 78 -10.86 -13.00 -10.90
C GLY A 78 -9.77 -13.84 -10.22
N CYS A 79 -8.71 -13.21 -9.69
CA CYS A 79 -7.65 -13.88 -8.93
C CYS A 79 -7.34 -13.16 -7.62
N TYR A 80 -6.84 -13.89 -6.62
CA TYR A 80 -6.34 -13.28 -5.39
C TYR A 80 -4.90 -12.81 -5.61
N LEU A 81 -4.72 -11.49 -5.72
CA LEU A 81 -3.42 -10.83 -5.94
C LEU A 81 -2.74 -11.24 -7.25
N PHE A 82 -1.67 -10.55 -7.60
CA PHE A 82 -0.84 -10.78 -8.77
C PHE A 82 -1.59 -10.68 -10.10
N ALA A 83 -2.66 -9.86 -10.15
CA ALA A 83 -3.19 -9.45 -11.43
C ALA A 83 -2.05 -8.85 -12.28
N PRO A 84 -1.97 -9.10 -13.61
CA PRO A 84 -0.83 -8.64 -14.42
C PRO A 84 -0.56 -7.14 -14.30
N ALA A 85 -1.61 -6.35 -14.07
CA ALA A 85 -1.54 -4.91 -13.86
C ALA A 85 -0.99 -4.48 -12.49
N PHE A 86 -0.96 -5.37 -11.49
CA PHE A 86 -0.56 -5.12 -10.09
C PHE A 86 0.59 -6.00 -9.58
N PHE A 87 1.09 -6.91 -10.42
CA PHE A 87 2.10 -7.89 -10.04
C PHE A 87 3.28 -7.32 -9.25
N TRP A 88 3.88 -6.22 -9.73
CA TRP A 88 5.04 -5.62 -9.06
C TRP A 88 4.66 -4.94 -7.75
N GLU A 89 3.51 -4.30 -7.67
CA GLU A 89 3.01 -3.77 -6.40
C GLU A 89 2.82 -4.91 -5.38
N ASP A 90 2.28 -6.04 -5.82
CA ASP A 90 2.04 -7.19 -4.93
C ASP A 90 3.34 -7.82 -4.44
N VAL A 91 4.35 -7.95 -5.30
CA VAL A 91 5.69 -8.43 -4.89
C VAL A 91 6.25 -7.57 -3.75
N PHE A 92 6.17 -6.24 -3.88
CA PHE A 92 6.65 -5.34 -2.83
C PHE A 92 5.74 -5.35 -1.59
N SER A 93 4.42 -5.43 -1.77
CA SER A 93 3.47 -5.58 -0.66
C SER A 93 3.75 -6.83 0.16
N PHE A 94 4.03 -7.96 -0.48
CA PHE A 94 4.44 -9.20 0.19
C PHE A 94 5.78 -9.08 0.90
N LEU A 95 6.76 -8.36 0.33
CA LEU A 95 8.02 -8.11 1.02
C LEU A 95 7.83 -7.22 2.26
N VAL A 96 7.01 -6.16 2.17
CA VAL A 96 6.62 -5.33 3.33
C VAL A 96 5.94 -6.19 4.39
N LEU A 97 5.00 -7.03 3.98
CA LEU A 97 4.29 -7.97 4.84
C LEU A 97 5.25 -8.91 5.55
N ALA A 98 6.17 -9.53 4.81
CA ALA A 98 7.14 -10.48 5.34
C ALA A 98 8.06 -9.83 6.39
N LEU A 99 8.53 -8.60 6.14
CA LEU A 99 9.38 -7.87 7.08
C LEU A 99 8.61 -7.46 8.35
N HIS A 100 7.35 -7.04 8.21
CA HIS A 100 6.49 -6.77 9.36
C HIS A 100 6.17 -8.04 10.16
N THR A 101 5.93 -9.16 9.50
CA THR A 101 5.74 -10.46 10.16
C THR A 101 7.02 -10.90 10.87
N ALA A 102 8.18 -10.74 10.24
CA ALA A 102 9.48 -11.04 10.85
C ALA A 102 9.70 -10.19 12.11
N TYR A 103 9.36 -8.90 12.07
CA TYR A 103 9.39 -8.04 13.26
C TYR A 103 8.51 -8.59 14.39
N LEU A 104 7.27 -9.01 14.10
CA LEU A 104 6.38 -9.59 15.12
C LEU A 104 6.95 -10.89 15.70
N VAL A 105 7.50 -11.76 14.85
CA VAL A 105 8.17 -12.99 15.30
C VAL A 105 9.33 -12.65 16.23
N MET A 106 10.18 -11.69 15.85
CA MET A 106 11.27 -11.25 16.71
C MET A 106 10.79 -10.73 18.07
N LEU A 107 9.75 -9.89 18.05
CA LEU A 107 9.18 -9.31 19.26
C LEU A 107 8.62 -10.39 20.21
N PHE A 108 7.79 -11.30 19.70
CA PHE A 108 7.09 -12.28 20.53
C PHE A 108 7.97 -13.48 20.93
N ALA A 109 8.96 -13.84 20.11
CA ALA A 109 9.92 -14.90 20.45
C ALA A 109 11.13 -14.39 21.24
N GLY A 110 11.21 -13.08 21.53
CA GLY A 110 12.35 -12.48 22.22
C GLY A 110 13.65 -12.56 21.42
N LEU A 111 13.57 -12.52 20.09
CA LEU A 111 14.74 -12.60 19.20
C LEU A 111 15.28 -11.21 18.88
N GLY A 112 16.60 -11.09 18.99
CA GLY A 112 17.32 -9.85 18.75
C GLY A 112 17.09 -8.79 19.82
N ASP A 113 18.02 -7.84 19.91
CA ASP A 113 17.87 -6.70 20.79
C ASP A 113 16.85 -5.68 20.23
N PRO A 114 16.36 -4.74 21.06
CA PRO A 114 15.45 -3.67 20.63
C PRO A 114 15.91 -2.90 19.39
N ARG A 115 17.21 -2.65 19.23
CA ARG A 115 17.74 -1.92 18.07
C ARG A 115 17.63 -2.76 16.80
N GLN A 116 17.97 -4.05 16.86
CA GLN A 116 17.85 -4.99 15.75
C GLN A 116 16.40 -5.12 15.28
N GLN A 117 15.45 -5.22 16.20
CA GLN A 117 14.02 -5.22 15.88
C GLN A 117 13.63 -3.93 15.12
N MET A 118 14.06 -2.77 15.60
CA MET A 118 13.76 -1.48 14.95
C MET A 118 14.41 -1.34 13.57
N LEU A 119 15.58 -1.92 13.35
CA LEU A 119 16.20 -1.96 12.01
C LEU A 119 15.39 -2.81 11.03
N VAL A 120 14.78 -3.93 11.48
CA VAL A 120 13.86 -4.71 10.64
C VAL A 120 12.59 -3.91 10.31
N ALA A 121 12.05 -3.16 11.28
CA ALA A 121 10.93 -2.25 11.02
C ALA A 121 11.32 -1.16 10.00
N LEU A 122 12.51 -0.56 10.10
CA LEU A 122 13.01 0.40 9.12
C LEU A 122 13.21 -0.20 7.74
N ALA A 123 13.65 -1.46 7.64
CA ALA A 123 13.73 -2.15 6.36
C ALA A 123 12.32 -2.30 5.74
N ALA A 124 11.33 -2.70 6.53
CA ALA A 124 9.94 -2.77 6.08
C ALA A 124 9.43 -1.41 5.58
N TYR A 125 9.80 -0.33 6.27
CA TYR A 125 9.44 1.04 5.94
C TYR A 125 10.09 1.52 4.64
N ALA A 126 11.36 1.20 4.43
CA ALA A 126 12.05 1.48 3.18
C ALA A 126 11.38 0.76 1.99
N THR A 127 11.04 -0.53 2.15
CA THR A 127 10.29 -1.28 1.14
C THR A 127 8.89 -0.68 0.90
N TYR A 128 8.22 -0.23 1.96
CA TYR A 128 6.91 0.42 1.84
C TYR A 128 6.97 1.72 1.05
N VAL A 129 8.05 2.51 1.17
CA VAL A 129 8.24 3.72 0.36
C VAL A 129 8.32 3.39 -1.14
N VAL A 130 8.98 2.28 -1.50
CA VAL A 130 8.99 1.82 -2.89
C VAL A 130 7.58 1.47 -3.37
N ASN A 131 6.84 0.71 -2.57
CA ASN A 131 5.45 0.34 -2.86
C ASN A 131 4.52 1.56 -3.01
N ALA A 132 4.60 2.51 -2.07
CA ALA A 132 3.83 3.75 -2.13
C ALA A 132 4.19 4.59 -3.37
N THR A 133 5.47 4.61 -3.76
CA THR A 133 5.92 5.30 -4.97
C THR A 133 5.31 4.68 -6.23
N GLN A 134 5.25 3.35 -6.32
CA GLN A 134 4.58 2.65 -7.43
C GLN A 134 3.11 3.08 -7.55
N PHE A 135 2.38 3.11 -6.43
CA PHE A 135 0.98 3.57 -6.41
C PHE A 135 0.82 5.03 -6.86
N VAL A 136 1.68 5.94 -6.38
CA VAL A 136 1.63 7.35 -6.78
C VAL A 136 1.90 7.53 -8.26
N LEU A 137 2.89 6.82 -8.81
CA LEU A 137 3.19 6.87 -10.25
C LEU A 137 2.03 6.32 -11.09
N LYS A 138 1.42 5.22 -10.65
CA LYS A 138 0.25 4.63 -11.31
C LYS A 138 -0.96 5.58 -11.30
N LEU A 139 -1.23 6.25 -10.17
CA LEU A 139 -2.29 7.26 -10.07
C LEU A 139 -2.03 8.45 -11.01
N ARG A 140 -0.78 8.92 -11.10
CA ARG A 140 -0.40 10.01 -12.02
C ARG A 140 -0.60 9.61 -13.48
N ALA A 141 -0.23 8.38 -13.85
CA ALA A 141 -0.45 7.86 -15.20
C ALA A 141 -1.95 7.78 -15.53
N ALA A 142 -2.77 7.24 -14.62
CA ALA A 142 -4.22 7.16 -14.81
C ALA A 142 -4.87 8.55 -15.04
N ARG A 143 -4.49 9.55 -14.22
CA ARG A 143 -4.98 10.93 -14.39
C ARG A 143 -4.54 11.58 -15.70
N ARG A 144 -3.37 11.22 -16.22
CA ARG A 144 -2.87 11.69 -17.51
C ARG A 144 -3.69 11.08 -18.65
N ASP A 145 -3.94 9.78 -18.60
CA ASP A 145 -4.72 9.06 -19.61
C ASP A 145 -6.17 9.60 -19.67
N GLU A 146 -6.78 9.90 -18.53
CA GLU A 146 -8.11 10.53 -18.46
C GLU A 146 -8.15 11.90 -19.13
N ARG A 147 -7.11 12.73 -18.93
CA ARG A 147 -7.01 14.05 -19.59
C ARG A 147 -6.88 13.91 -21.10
N LEU A 148 -6.01 13.02 -21.57
CA LEU A 148 -5.82 12.76 -23.00
C LEU A 148 -7.10 12.24 -23.67
N ALA A 149 -7.84 11.37 -22.98
CA ALA A 149 -9.13 10.88 -23.47
C ALA A 149 -10.18 12.01 -23.57
N ALA A 150 -10.24 12.91 -22.59
CA ALA A 150 -11.14 14.05 -22.60
C ALA A 150 -10.80 15.06 -23.73
N GLU A 151 -9.51 15.33 -23.95
CA GLU A 151 -9.03 16.20 -25.04
C GLU A 151 -9.35 15.60 -26.42
N GLY A 152 -9.14 14.30 -26.61
CA GLY A 152 -9.49 13.59 -27.85
C GLY A 152 -10.99 13.62 -28.15
N ALA A 153 -11.85 13.44 -27.13
CA ALA A 153 -13.30 13.54 -27.28
C ALA A 153 -13.75 14.96 -27.67
N ALA A 154 -13.14 16.00 -27.10
CA ALA A 154 -13.40 17.39 -27.44
C ALA A 154 -13.00 17.71 -28.90
N HIS A 155 -11.86 17.19 -29.37
CA HIS A 155 -11.39 17.40 -30.74
C HIS A 155 -12.30 16.72 -31.79
N ILE A 156 -12.80 15.51 -31.50
CA ILE A 156 -13.75 14.81 -32.40
C ILE A 156 -15.10 15.54 -32.47
N SER A 157 -15.56 16.11 -31.35
CA SER A 157 -16.79 16.90 -31.29
C SER A 157 -16.68 18.22 -32.07
N GLY A 158 -15.54 18.91 -31.96
CA GLY A 158 -15.28 20.18 -32.67
C GLY A 158 -15.03 20.04 -34.18
N SER A 159 -14.55 18.89 -34.65
CA SER A 159 -14.35 18.63 -36.09
C SER A 159 -15.64 18.24 -36.84
N ARG A 160 -16.77 18.07 -36.14
CA ARG A 160 -18.08 17.72 -36.70
C ARG A 160 -19.07 18.90 -36.76
N ALA A 161 -18.63 20.10 -36.38
CA ALA A 161 -19.39 21.35 -36.47
C ALA A 161 -18.82 22.22 -37.59
#